data_AF-A0A6P0LT90-F1
#
_entry.id   AF-A0A6P0LT90-F1
#
_cell.length_a   1.000
_cell.length_b   1.000
_cell.length_c   1.000
_cell.angle_alpha   90.00
_cell.angle_beta   90.00
_cell.angle_gamma   90.00
#
_symmetry.space_group_name_H-M   'P 1'
#
loop_
_entity.id
_entity.type
_entity.pdbx_description
1 polymer ?
#
loop_
_entity_poly.entity_id
_entity_poly.type
_entity_poly.pdbx_seq_one_letter_code
_entity_poly.pdbx_strand_id
1 'polypeptide(L)'
;MLIPITRQKFEQIVPVLATGLQYRYYWGKFRDFLRRLLISLIAVVVILILALMLGSGFAPFRVLFEITAGLYWLWGPVYWASMRNLKMRRYGYSGFWQGRIEDVFVTEELIGTEEQVNQRGELVIVEHRERRLNLEVEDETGFISQLQVPLERLHKNISPGQIAQMLVMSNQPDLGKIAQTSDIYIPSLDIWVNDYPYVQRDVFVQVSRKLRDEERSYSRQRPRSSRRRRS
;
A
#
# COMPACT_ATOMS: atom_id res chain seq x y z
N MET A 1 -1.65 -19.86 -6.42
CA MET A 1 -1.64 -19.74 -7.89
C MET A 1 -1.06 -18.39 -8.27
N LEU A 2 -0.01 -18.41 -9.08
CA LEU A 2 0.71 -17.23 -9.52
C LEU A 2 0.54 -17.06 -11.03
N ILE A 3 0.07 -15.88 -11.44
CA ILE A 3 -0.16 -15.55 -12.85
C ILE A 3 0.75 -14.36 -13.20
N PRO A 4 1.76 -14.52 -14.06
CA PRO A 4 2.60 -13.40 -14.44
C PRO A 4 1.76 -12.34 -15.16
N ILE A 5 1.97 -11.07 -14.83
CA ILE A 5 1.30 -9.95 -15.50
C ILE A 5 2.29 -9.14 -16.33
N THR A 6 1.81 -8.59 -17.44
CA THR A 6 2.64 -7.75 -18.30
C THR A 6 3.02 -6.45 -17.59
N ARG A 7 4.17 -5.90 -17.97
CA ARG A 7 4.66 -4.62 -17.43
C ARG A 7 3.65 -3.49 -17.59
N GLN A 8 2.98 -3.42 -18.74
CA GLN A 8 1.94 -2.41 -18.99
C GLN A 8 0.77 -2.54 -18.00
N LYS A 9 0.36 -3.77 -17.67
CA LYS A 9 -0.74 -3.98 -16.73
C LYS A 9 -0.33 -3.64 -15.30
N PHE A 10 0.89 -4.00 -14.92
CA PHE A 10 1.48 -3.59 -13.65
C PHE A 10 1.47 -2.08 -13.48
N GLU A 11 1.85 -1.32 -14.50
CA GLU A 11 1.89 0.15 -14.44
C GLU A 11 0.50 0.81 -14.36
N GLN A 12 -0.55 0.14 -14.83
CA GLN A 12 -1.93 0.57 -14.61
C GLN A 12 -2.40 0.30 -13.18
N ILE A 13 -1.91 -0.78 -12.56
CA ILE A 13 -2.26 -1.13 -11.17
C ILE A 13 -1.46 -0.26 -10.18
N VAL A 14 -0.19 0.03 -10.48
CA VAL A 14 0.70 0.85 -9.66
C VAL A 14 1.15 2.06 -10.48
N PRO A 15 0.36 3.15 -10.51
CA PRO A 15 0.68 4.33 -11.30
C PRO A 15 1.88 5.09 -10.75
N VAL A 16 2.55 5.87 -11.61
CA VAL A 16 3.70 6.72 -11.21
C VAL A 16 3.26 7.77 -10.20
N LEU A 17 2.13 8.41 -10.49
CA LEU A 17 1.55 9.46 -9.68
C LEU A 17 0.68 8.86 -8.57
N ALA A 18 0.60 9.60 -7.47
CA ALA A 18 -0.23 9.24 -6.33
C ALA A 18 -1.69 9.04 -6.74
N THR A 19 -2.30 7.95 -6.26
CA THR A 19 -3.76 7.79 -6.31
C THR A 19 -4.44 8.58 -5.19
N GLY A 20 -5.75 8.79 -5.28
CA GLY A 20 -6.51 9.48 -4.23
C GLY A 20 -6.39 8.82 -2.85
N LEU A 21 -6.33 7.49 -2.79
CA LEU A 21 -6.13 6.74 -1.54
C LEU A 21 -4.74 6.98 -0.95
N GLN A 22 -3.70 7.02 -1.80
CA GLN A 22 -2.33 7.28 -1.39
C GLN A 22 -2.14 8.73 -0.92
N TYR A 23 -2.79 9.67 -1.62
CA TYR A 23 -2.82 11.06 -1.20
C TYR A 23 -3.46 11.20 0.19
N ARG A 24 -4.62 10.56 0.41
CA ARG A 24 -5.31 10.57 1.72
C ARG A 24 -4.44 9.94 2.82
N TYR A 25 -3.71 8.88 2.51
CA TYR A 25 -2.77 8.26 3.45
C TYR A 25 -1.69 9.24 3.90
N TYR A 26 -1.00 9.89 2.96
CA TYR A 26 0.05 10.85 3.30
C TYR A 26 -0.49 12.18 3.84
N TRP A 27 -1.74 12.53 3.55
CA TRP A 27 -2.43 13.64 4.21
C TRP A 27 -2.52 13.42 5.72
N GLY A 28 -2.70 12.17 6.15
CA GLY A 28 -2.60 11.79 7.57
C GLY A 28 -3.62 12.51 8.45
N LYS A 29 -3.22 12.79 9.70
CA LYS A 29 -4.04 13.46 10.70
C LYS A 29 -3.88 14.99 10.56
N PHE A 30 -4.78 15.75 11.21
CA PHE A 30 -4.71 17.22 11.22
C PHE A 30 -3.34 17.75 11.72
N ARG A 31 -2.71 17.06 12.68
CA ARG A 31 -1.36 17.37 13.15
C ARG A 31 -0.31 17.28 12.03
N ASP A 32 -0.41 16.30 11.13
CA ASP A 32 0.52 16.13 10.02
C ASP A 32 0.36 17.26 8.99
N PHE A 33 -0.89 17.66 8.73
CA PHE A 33 -1.19 18.84 7.92
C PHE A 33 -0.56 20.10 8.54
N LEU A 34 -0.80 20.37 9.83
CA LEU A 34 -0.24 21.54 10.51
C LEU A 34 1.29 21.53 10.47
N ARG A 35 1.92 20.38 10.71
CA ARG A 35 3.38 20.23 10.62
C ARG A 35 3.88 20.62 9.23
N ARG A 36 3.25 20.14 8.15
CA ARG A 36 3.66 20.49 6.79
C ARG A 36 3.41 21.96 6.46
N LEU A 37 2.31 22.54 6.95
CA LEU A 37 2.01 23.96 6.79
C LEU A 37 3.07 24.84 7.47
N LEU A 38 3.50 24.46 8.69
CA LEU A 38 4.60 25.15 9.38
C LEU A 38 5.93 25.00 8.64
N ILE A 39 6.23 23.80 8.11
CA ILE A 39 7.41 23.59 7.25
C ILE A 39 7.35 24.50 6.01
N SER A 40 6.19 24.60 5.35
CA SER A 40 5.98 25.52 4.23
C SER A 40 6.26 26.97 4.61
N LEU A 41 5.73 27.43 5.75
CA LEU A 41 5.93 28.80 6.22
C LEU A 41 7.42 29.07 6.52
N ILE A 42 8.09 28.18 7.25
CA ILE A 42 9.51 28.31 7.57
C ILE A 42 10.36 28.31 6.30
N ALA A 43 10.06 27.44 5.34
CA ALA A 43 10.79 27.36 4.07
C ALA A 43 10.68 28.67 3.27
N VAL A 44 9.50 29.29 3.23
CA VAL A 44 9.31 30.60 2.59
C VAL A 44 10.13 31.68 3.31
N VAL A 45 10.15 31.70 4.64
CA VAL A 45 10.96 32.65 5.42
C VAL A 45 12.46 32.49 5.11
N VAL A 46 12.95 31.24 5.03
CA VAL A 46 14.34 30.95 4.65
C VAL A 46 14.66 31.47 3.25
N ILE A 47 13.76 31.25 2.28
CA ILE A 47 13.93 31.74 0.91
C ILE A 47 13.96 33.27 0.88
N LEU A 48 13.14 33.95 1.69
CA LEU A 48 13.14 35.41 1.80
C LEU A 48 14.47 35.92 2.35
N ILE A 49 15.00 35.29 3.40
CA ILE A 49 16.32 35.63 3.96
C ILE A 49 17.42 35.43 2.92
N LEU A 50 17.40 34.30 2.19
CA LEU A 50 18.34 34.04 1.10
C LEU A 50 18.24 35.10 -0.01
N ALA A 51 17.03 35.53 -0.37
CA ALA A 51 16.83 36.58 -1.35
C ALA A 51 17.45 37.92 -0.91
N LEU A 52 17.39 38.25 0.39
CA LEU A 52 18.05 39.44 0.95
C LEU A 52 19.58 39.33 0.88
N MET A 53 20.14 38.14 1.08
CA MET A 53 21.59 37.92 1.05
C MET A 53 22.18 37.86 -0.36
N LEU A 54 21.48 37.22 -1.31
CA LEU A 54 21.95 37.01 -2.69
C LEU A 54 21.57 38.13 -3.66
N GLY A 55 20.65 39.03 -3.29
CA GLY A 55 20.28 40.19 -4.09
C GLY A 55 19.71 39.84 -5.48
N SER A 56 20.11 40.60 -6.50
CA SER A 56 19.52 40.53 -7.85
C SER A 56 19.74 39.20 -8.58
N GLY A 57 20.79 38.44 -8.24
CA GLY A 57 21.07 37.14 -8.85
C GLY A 57 20.03 36.06 -8.51
N PHE A 58 19.29 36.21 -7.41
CA PHE A 58 18.27 35.26 -6.99
C PHE A 58 16.86 35.63 -7.49
N ALA A 59 16.67 36.87 -7.98
CA ALA A 59 15.37 37.40 -8.39
C ALA A 59 14.62 36.54 -9.43
N PRO A 60 15.27 35.95 -10.46
CA PRO A 60 14.57 35.14 -11.46
C PRO A 60 13.95 33.85 -10.89
N PHE A 61 14.54 33.28 -9.84
CA PHE A 61 14.11 32.00 -9.26
C PHE A 61 13.27 32.16 -7.99
N ARG A 62 13.29 33.35 -7.37
CA ARG A 62 12.64 33.63 -6.10
C ARG A 62 11.17 33.21 -6.08
N VAL A 63 10.37 33.68 -7.02
CA VAL A 63 8.92 33.40 -7.06
C VAL A 63 8.65 31.90 -7.21
N LEU A 64 9.43 31.22 -8.05
CA LEU A 64 9.30 29.77 -8.24
C LEU A 64 9.57 29.01 -6.95
N PHE A 65 10.65 29.35 -6.23
CA PHE A 65 10.98 28.73 -4.96
C PHE A 65 9.96 29.06 -3.87
N GLU A 66 9.49 30.30 -3.77
CA GLU A 66 8.47 30.72 -2.80
C GLU A 66 7.15 29.97 -3.02
N ILE A 67 6.66 29.86 -4.26
CA ILE A 67 5.44 29.10 -4.59
C ILE A 67 5.63 27.62 -4.27
N THR A 68 6.76 27.04 -4.68
CA THR A 68 7.05 25.62 -4.45
C THR A 68 7.14 25.33 -2.94
N ALA A 69 7.83 26.16 -2.17
CA ALA A 69 7.93 26.01 -0.72
C ALA A 69 6.58 26.25 0.00
N GLY A 70 5.90 27.34 -0.36
CA GLY A 70 4.61 27.73 0.23
C GLY A 70 3.50 26.71 -0.01
N LEU A 71 3.55 25.98 -1.12
CA LEU A 71 2.60 24.91 -1.46
C LEU A 71 3.07 23.51 -1.05
N TYR A 72 4.19 23.36 -0.33
CA TYR A 72 4.69 22.04 0.10
C TYR A 72 3.67 21.22 0.88
N TRP A 73 2.83 21.85 1.70
CA TRP A 73 1.72 21.17 2.39
C TRP A 73 0.75 20.46 1.43
N LEU A 74 0.59 20.97 0.20
CA LEU A 74 -0.30 20.45 -0.82
C LEU A 74 0.35 19.37 -1.69
N TRP A 75 1.54 19.65 -2.25
CA TRP A 75 2.21 18.72 -3.17
C TRP A 75 3.09 17.68 -2.48
N GLY A 76 3.53 17.92 -1.24
CA GLY A 76 4.37 17.00 -0.47
C GLY A 76 3.78 15.59 -0.36
N PRO A 77 2.49 15.42 0.00
CA PRO A 77 1.83 14.12 0.01
C PRO A 77 1.87 13.40 -1.34
N VAL A 78 1.69 14.12 -2.46
CA VAL A 78 1.79 13.57 -3.81
C VAL A 78 3.22 13.07 -4.08
N TYR A 79 4.23 13.86 -3.71
CA TYR A 79 5.63 13.52 -3.88
C TYR A 79 5.99 12.23 -3.12
N TRP A 80 5.63 12.13 -1.85
CA TRP A 80 5.96 10.96 -1.03
C TRP A 80 5.24 9.69 -1.50
N ALA A 81 3.96 9.79 -1.87
CA ALA A 81 3.22 8.69 -2.50
C ALA A 81 3.87 8.23 -3.81
N SER A 82 4.19 9.18 -4.70
CA SER A 82 4.81 8.88 -5.99
C SER A 82 6.19 8.22 -5.80
N MET A 83 6.97 8.68 -4.83
CA MET A 83 8.25 8.08 -4.48
C MET A 83 8.09 6.63 -3.99
N ARG A 84 7.07 6.34 -3.19
CA ARG A 84 6.75 4.98 -2.74
C ARG A 84 6.33 4.08 -3.91
N ASN A 85 5.54 4.61 -4.84
CA ASN A 85 5.16 3.88 -6.05
C ASN A 85 6.39 3.60 -6.94
N LEU A 86 7.30 4.55 -7.11
CA LEU A 86 8.55 4.35 -7.87
C LEU A 86 9.42 3.24 -7.26
N LYS A 87 9.52 3.17 -5.92
CA LYS A 87 10.21 2.08 -5.23
C LYS A 87 9.61 0.72 -5.57
N MET A 88 8.29 0.63 -5.66
CA MET A 88 7.59 -0.60 -6.05
C MET A 88 7.74 -0.90 -7.55
N ARG A 89 7.85 0.13 -8.40
CA ARG A 89 8.03 -0.03 -9.85
C ARG A 89 9.44 -0.40 -10.28
N ARG A 90 10.43 -0.35 -9.37
CA ARG A 90 11.82 -0.72 -9.67
C ARG A 90 12.00 -2.19 -10.04
N TYR A 91 11.08 -3.05 -9.60
CA TYR A 91 11.13 -4.48 -9.89
C TYR A 91 10.76 -4.72 -11.35
N GLY A 92 11.53 -5.59 -12.03
CA GLY A 92 11.36 -5.87 -13.46
C GLY A 92 10.13 -6.72 -13.77
N TYR A 93 9.75 -7.60 -12.83
CA TYR A 93 8.70 -8.59 -13.02
C TYR A 93 7.65 -8.50 -11.92
N SER A 94 6.42 -8.85 -12.29
CA SER A 94 5.27 -8.82 -11.39
C SER A 94 4.29 -9.92 -11.74
N GLY A 95 3.62 -10.46 -10.73
CA GLY A 95 2.59 -11.46 -10.87
C GLY A 95 1.36 -11.11 -10.05
N PHE A 96 0.21 -11.51 -10.57
CA PHE A 96 -1.01 -11.60 -9.80
C PHE A 96 -0.98 -12.91 -9.02
N TRP A 97 -1.06 -12.83 -7.70
CA TRP A 97 -0.95 -13.98 -6.82
C TRP A 97 -2.27 -14.19 -6.08
N GLN A 98 -2.69 -15.46 -6.02
CA GLN A 98 -3.87 -15.90 -5.31
C GLN A 98 -3.51 -17.03 -4.36
N GLY A 99 -3.80 -16.84 -3.08
CA GLY A 99 -3.66 -17.84 -2.02
C GLY A 99 -4.94 -17.97 -1.21
N ARG A 100 -4.87 -18.75 -0.13
CA ARG A 100 -5.88 -18.82 0.92
C ARG A 100 -5.31 -18.28 2.21
N ILE A 101 -6.18 -17.62 2.97
CA ILE A 101 -5.85 -17.21 4.32
C ILE A 101 -5.70 -18.49 5.14
N GLU A 102 -4.50 -18.71 5.67
CA GLU A 102 -4.20 -19.86 6.51
C GLU A 102 -4.52 -19.53 7.97
N ASP A 103 -4.04 -18.39 8.46
CA ASP A 103 -4.28 -17.95 9.82
C ASP A 103 -4.58 -16.45 9.93
N VAL A 104 -5.34 -16.09 10.96
CA VAL A 104 -5.77 -14.73 11.28
C VAL A 104 -5.71 -14.54 12.79
N PHE A 105 -4.77 -13.74 13.26
CA PHE A 105 -4.58 -13.50 14.69
C PHE A 105 -4.30 -12.04 15.01
N VAL A 106 -4.59 -11.63 16.25
CA VAL A 106 -4.41 -10.26 16.71
C VAL A 106 -3.26 -10.21 17.70
N THR A 107 -2.31 -9.31 17.46
CA THR A 107 -1.22 -9.01 18.38
C THR A 107 -1.38 -7.62 18.99
N GLU A 108 -0.80 -7.38 20.16
CA GLU A 108 -0.62 -6.04 20.71
C GLU A 108 0.81 -5.60 20.42
N GLU A 109 0.97 -4.48 19.72
CA GLU A 109 2.27 -3.88 19.45
C GLU A 109 2.42 -2.59 20.27
N LEU A 110 3.56 -2.43 20.94
CA LEU A 110 3.88 -1.21 21.69
C LEU A 110 4.35 -0.15 20.71
N ILE A 111 3.51 0.86 20.44
CA ILE A 111 3.82 1.93 19.49
C ILE A 111 4.74 2.98 20.11
N GLY A 112 4.68 3.15 21.43
CA GLY A 112 5.51 4.12 22.13
C GLY A 112 5.26 4.14 23.64
N THR A 113 6.23 4.73 24.31
CA THR A 113 6.27 4.89 25.76
C THR A 113 6.36 6.38 26.03
N GLU A 114 5.37 6.96 26.70
CA GLU A 114 5.42 8.36 27.14
C GLU A 114 5.60 8.42 28.65
N GLU A 115 6.61 9.15 29.12
CA GLU A 115 6.76 9.49 30.53
C GLU A 115 5.91 10.73 30.83
N GLN A 116 4.84 10.56 31.60
CA GLN A 116 3.98 11.65 32.06
C GLN A 116 4.04 11.80 33.57
N VAL A 117 3.98 13.03 34.06
CA VAL A 117 3.93 13.30 35.49
C VAL A 117 2.47 13.24 35.95
N ASN A 118 2.17 12.40 36.94
CA ASN A 118 0.82 12.31 37.50
C ASN A 118 0.48 13.55 38.34
N GLN A 119 -0.78 13.68 38.77
CA GLN A 119 -1.24 14.82 39.59
C GLN A 119 -0.52 14.95 40.95
N ARG A 120 0.29 13.97 41.34
CA ARG A 120 1.09 13.93 42.57
C ARG A 120 2.58 14.23 42.33
N GLY A 121 2.98 14.52 41.08
CA GLY A 121 4.37 14.84 40.74
C GLY A 121 5.25 13.63 40.45
N GLU A 122 4.70 12.42 40.37
CA GLU A 122 5.46 11.19 40.10
C GLU A 122 5.50 10.92 38.59
N LEU A 123 6.68 10.54 38.09
CA LEU A 123 6.85 10.09 36.71
C LEU A 123 6.18 8.72 36.52
N VAL A 124 5.19 8.66 35.63
CA VAL A 124 4.47 7.46 35.24
C VAL A 124 4.72 7.19 33.76
N ILE A 125 5.14 5.96 33.47
CA ILE A 125 5.31 5.47 32.11
C ILE A 125 3.94 5.01 31.57
N VAL A 126 3.45 5.69 30.54
CA VAL A 126 2.22 5.31 29.82
C VAL A 126 2.61 4.60 28.53
N GLU A 127 2.28 3.31 28.44
CA GLU A 127 2.49 2.49 27.25
C GLU A 127 1.31 2.65 26.28
N HIS A 128 1.59 3.15 25.07
CA HIS A 128 0.62 3.18 23.98
C HIS A 128 0.69 1.87 23.19
N ARG A 129 -0.24 0.95 23.47
CA ARG A 129 -0.41 -0.31 22.74
C ARG A 129 -1.48 -0.18 21.66
N GLU A 130 -1.21 -0.68 20.46
CA GLU A 130 -2.20 -0.82 19.39
C GLU A 130 -2.40 -2.29 19.04
N ARG A 131 -3.67 -2.64 18.87
CA ARG A 131 -4.06 -3.97 18.39
C ARG A 131 -3.86 -4.03 16.89
N ARG A 132 -3.09 -5.01 16.44
CA ARG A 132 -2.80 -5.27 15.03
C ARG A 132 -3.31 -6.62 14.60
N LEU A 133 -3.88 -6.65 13.40
CA LEU A 133 -4.27 -7.87 12.72
C LEU A 133 -3.07 -8.41 11.95
N ASN A 134 -2.80 -9.69 12.09
CA ASN A 134 -1.82 -10.43 11.32
C ASN A 134 -2.58 -11.42 10.44
N LEU A 135 -2.24 -11.40 9.16
CA LEU A 135 -2.85 -12.24 8.15
C LEU A 135 -1.75 -13.05 7.46
N GLU A 136 -1.88 -14.36 7.52
CA GLU A 136 -1.01 -15.28 6.81
C GLU A 136 -1.77 -15.84 5.62
N VAL A 137 -1.19 -15.68 4.44
CA VAL A 137 -1.77 -16.20 3.20
C VAL A 137 -0.76 -17.14 2.57
N GLU A 138 -1.22 -18.34 2.25
CA GLU A 138 -0.43 -19.38 1.63
C GLU A 138 -1.04 -19.77 0.27
N ASP A 139 -0.19 -20.17 -0.68
CA ASP A 139 -0.66 -20.81 -1.91
C ASP A 139 -0.23 -22.27 -2.04
N GLU A 140 -0.71 -22.91 -3.10
CA GLU A 140 -0.45 -24.31 -3.41
C GLU A 140 1.03 -24.62 -3.67
N THR A 141 1.88 -23.61 -3.84
CA THR A 141 3.34 -23.79 -4.03
C THR A 141 4.11 -23.71 -2.71
N GLY A 142 3.42 -23.42 -1.60
CA GLY A 142 4.02 -23.21 -0.28
C GLY A 142 4.62 -21.82 -0.09
N PHE A 143 4.32 -20.86 -0.97
CA PHE A 143 4.71 -19.47 -0.74
C PHE A 143 3.78 -18.85 0.30
N ILE A 144 4.37 -18.34 1.38
CA ILE A 144 3.66 -17.69 2.48
C ILE A 144 3.94 -16.19 2.45
N SER A 145 2.87 -15.39 2.53
CA SER A 145 2.93 -13.94 2.72
C SER A 145 2.22 -13.55 4.00
N GLN A 146 2.93 -12.84 4.87
CA GLN A 146 2.39 -12.27 6.09
C GLN A 146 2.18 -10.77 5.93
N LEU A 147 1.02 -10.28 6.37
CA LEU A 147 0.71 -8.85 6.42
C LEU A 147 0.18 -8.47 7.79
N GLN A 148 0.80 -7.47 8.40
CA GLN A 148 0.38 -6.90 9.67
C GLN A 148 -0.19 -5.50 9.44
N VAL A 149 -1.40 -5.24 9.96
CA VAL A 149 -2.09 -3.94 9.83
C VAL A 149 -2.78 -3.53 11.12
N PRO A 150 -3.03 -2.23 11.35
CA PRO A 150 -3.91 -1.79 12.43
C PRO A 150 -5.29 -2.48 12.37
N LEU A 151 -5.80 -2.92 13.51
CA LEU A 151 -7.08 -3.63 13.57
C LEU A 151 -8.25 -2.67 13.35
N GLU A 152 -8.92 -2.78 12.21
CA GLU A 152 -10.12 -2.01 11.87
C GLU A 152 -11.40 -2.86 11.97
N ARG A 153 -12.56 -2.19 12.13
CA ARG A 153 -13.88 -2.86 12.22
C ARG A 153 -14.20 -3.70 10.98
N LEU A 154 -13.74 -3.27 9.81
CA LEU A 154 -13.97 -3.96 8.54
C LEU A 154 -13.29 -5.34 8.47
N HIS A 155 -12.30 -5.60 9.32
CA HIS A 155 -11.58 -6.88 9.37
C HIS A 155 -12.31 -7.99 10.14
N LYS A 156 -13.43 -7.68 10.81
CA LYS A 156 -14.11 -8.62 11.73
C LYS A 156 -14.53 -9.94 11.08
N ASN A 157 -14.85 -9.93 9.78
CA ASN A 157 -15.36 -11.09 9.06
C ASN A 157 -14.27 -11.86 8.28
N ILE A 158 -13.00 -11.47 8.44
CA ILE A 158 -11.89 -12.19 7.83
C ILE A 158 -11.72 -13.52 8.56
N SER A 159 -11.57 -14.60 7.81
CA SER A 159 -11.46 -15.94 8.38
C SER A 159 -10.58 -16.85 7.52
N PRO A 160 -9.94 -17.86 8.12
CA PRO A 160 -9.21 -18.89 7.38
C PRO A 160 -10.03 -19.53 6.26
N GLY A 161 -9.34 -19.96 5.21
CA GLY A 161 -9.92 -20.59 4.01
C GLY A 161 -10.47 -19.62 2.95
N GLN A 162 -10.63 -18.34 3.29
CA GLN A 162 -11.02 -17.31 2.31
C GLN A 162 -9.92 -17.11 1.27
N ILE A 163 -10.34 -16.81 0.03
CA ILE A 163 -9.41 -16.48 -1.06
C ILE A 163 -8.87 -15.08 -0.82
N ALA A 164 -7.55 -14.94 -0.89
CA ALA A 164 -6.85 -13.67 -0.82
C ALA A 164 -6.00 -13.48 -2.08
N GLN A 165 -6.04 -12.27 -2.63
CA GLN A 165 -5.37 -11.90 -3.86
C GLN A 165 -4.46 -10.70 -3.61
N MET A 166 -3.26 -10.72 -4.17
CA MET A 166 -2.34 -9.60 -4.10
C MET A 166 -1.47 -9.52 -5.35
N LEU A 167 -0.75 -8.43 -5.48
CA LEU A 167 0.31 -8.27 -6.46
C LEU A 167 1.64 -8.63 -5.81
N VAL A 168 2.43 -9.43 -6.50
CA VAL A 168 3.79 -9.79 -6.09
C VAL A 168 4.78 -9.27 -7.12
N MET A 169 5.96 -8.87 -6.66
CA MET A 169 7.02 -8.34 -7.52
C MET A 169 8.32 -9.08 -7.29
N SER A 170 9.10 -9.25 -8.36
CA SER A 170 10.39 -9.91 -8.34
C SER A 170 11.39 -9.23 -9.28
N ASN A 171 12.67 -9.48 -9.01
CA ASN A 171 13.75 -9.18 -9.94
C ASN A 171 14.01 -10.35 -10.92
N GLN A 172 13.34 -11.49 -10.73
CA GLN A 172 13.51 -12.69 -11.56
C GLN A 172 12.29 -12.90 -12.49
N PRO A 173 12.50 -13.31 -13.76
CA PRO A 173 11.42 -13.49 -14.73
C PRO A 173 10.42 -14.60 -14.37
N ASP A 174 10.91 -15.64 -13.69
CA ASP A 174 10.13 -16.79 -13.25
C ASP A 174 9.34 -16.53 -11.97
N LEU A 175 9.53 -15.36 -11.34
CA LEU A 175 8.95 -15.01 -10.04
C LEU A 175 9.32 -16.01 -8.92
N GLY A 176 10.43 -16.76 -9.07
CA GLY A 176 10.83 -17.80 -8.11
C GLY A 176 11.17 -17.24 -6.73
N LYS A 177 11.67 -16.00 -6.68
CA LYS A 177 11.88 -15.25 -5.43
C LYS A 177 11.04 -13.98 -5.41
N ILE A 178 10.01 -13.94 -4.58
CA ILE A 178 9.22 -12.73 -4.36
C ILE A 178 10.03 -11.74 -3.52
N ALA A 179 10.17 -10.52 -4.04
CA ALA A 179 10.97 -9.47 -3.41
C ALA A 179 10.11 -8.44 -2.67
N GLN A 180 8.86 -8.26 -3.08
CA GLN A 180 7.89 -7.39 -2.42
C GLN A 180 6.46 -7.84 -2.77
N THR A 181 5.52 -7.61 -1.85
CA THR A 181 4.08 -7.83 -2.02
C THR A 181 3.31 -6.52 -1.87
N SER A 182 2.08 -6.48 -2.40
CA SER A 182 1.16 -5.34 -2.28
C SER A 182 0.10 -5.54 -1.20
N ASP A 183 -0.94 -4.72 -1.24
CA ASP A 183 -2.20 -4.91 -0.53
C ASP A 183 -2.80 -6.30 -0.77
N ILE A 184 -3.47 -6.84 0.25
CA ILE A 184 -4.28 -8.05 0.16
C ILE A 184 -5.74 -7.65 -0.09
N TYR A 185 -6.32 -8.20 -1.15
CA TYR A 185 -7.73 -8.09 -1.48
C TYR A 185 -8.45 -9.41 -1.20
N ILE A 186 -9.56 -9.36 -0.48
CA ILE A 186 -10.39 -10.53 -0.16
C ILE A 186 -11.70 -10.43 -0.94
N PRO A 187 -11.84 -11.11 -2.09
CA PRO A 187 -12.97 -10.89 -3.00
C PRO A 187 -14.34 -11.27 -2.43
N SER A 188 -14.40 -12.22 -1.50
CA SER A 188 -15.67 -12.66 -0.87
C SER A 188 -16.29 -11.59 0.02
N LEU A 189 -15.49 -10.66 0.51
CA LEU A 189 -15.89 -9.62 1.45
C LEU A 189 -15.79 -8.21 0.84
N ASP A 190 -15.18 -8.08 -0.34
CA ASP A 190 -14.86 -6.80 -1.00
C ASP A 190 -14.05 -5.85 -0.10
N ILE A 191 -13.10 -6.41 0.66
CA ILE A 191 -12.23 -5.66 1.56
C ILE A 191 -10.78 -5.70 1.13
N TRP A 192 -10.09 -4.62 1.49
CA TRP A 192 -8.66 -4.43 1.27
C TRP A 192 -7.96 -4.33 2.61
N VAL A 193 -6.98 -5.20 2.82
CA VAL A 193 -6.11 -5.20 3.98
C VAL A 193 -4.78 -4.62 3.54
N ASN A 194 -4.39 -3.49 4.12
CA ASN A 194 -3.11 -2.84 3.85
C ASN A 194 -2.66 -1.90 4.97
N ASP A 195 -1.35 -1.76 5.10
CA ASP A 195 -0.69 -0.70 5.85
C ASP A 195 -0.57 0.59 5.03
N TYR A 196 -0.55 0.45 3.70
CA TYR A 196 -0.49 1.53 2.72
C TYR A 196 -1.18 1.08 1.41
N PRO A 197 -2.03 1.93 0.79
CA PRO A 197 -2.75 1.58 -0.44
C PRO A 197 -1.82 1.59 -1.68
N TYR A 198 -1.09 0.51 -1.94
CA TYR A 198 -0.14 0.45 -3.06
C TYR A 198 -0.85 0.42 -4.42
N VAL A 199 -1.94 -0.31 -4.52
CA VAL A 199 -2.61 -0.55 -5.80
C VAL A 199 -3.79 0.39 -6.05
N GLN A 200 -4.00 0.70 -7.33
CA GLN A 200 -5.24 1.28 -7.82
C GLN A 200 -6.32 0.19 -7.81
N ARG A 201 -7.11 0.19 -6.73
CA ARG A 201 -8.09 -0.85 -6.39
C ARG A 201 -9.05 -1.18 -7.54
N ASP A 202 -9.57 -0.17 -8.25
CA ASP A 202 -10.50 -0.38 -9.36
C ASP A 202 -9.89 -1.19 -10.49
N VAL A 203 -8.64 -0.87 -10.87
CA VAL A 203 -7.92 -1.57 -11.93
C VAL A 203 -7.61 -3.00 -11.49
N PHE A 204 -7.17 -3.19 -10.24
CA PHE A 204 -6.88 -4.51 -9.69
C PHE A 204 -8.12 -5.40 -9.66
N VAL A 205 -9.27 -4.90 -9.18
CA VAL A 205 -10.53 -5.65 -9.15
C VAL A 205 -10.97 -6.05 -10.57
N GLN A 206 -10.76 -5.19 -11.57
CA GLN A 206 -11.02 -5.55 -12.97
C GLN A 206 -10.12 -6.70 -13.45
N VAL A 207 -8.84 -6.70 -13.08
CA VAL A 207 -7.92 -7.82 -13.40
C VAL A 207 -8.37 -9.11 -12.73
N SER A 208 -8.67 -9.04 -11.43
CA SER A 208 -9.19 -10.18 -10.65
C SER A 208 -10.44 -10.80 -11.29
N ARG A 209 -11.41 -9.98 -11.70
CA ARG A 209 -12.63 -10.45 -12.37
C ARG A 209 -12.34 -11.13 -13.71
N LYS A 210 -11.49 -10.53 -14.55
CA LYS A 210 -11.10 -11.09 -15.85
C LYS A 210 -10.44 -12.47 -15.72
N LEU A 211 -9.46 -12.58 -14.81
CA LEU A 211 -8.77 -13.85 -14.56
C LEU A 211 -9.72 -14.95 -14.11
N ARG A 212 -10.67 -14.62 -13.22
CA ARG A 212 -11.69 -15.56 -12.76
C ARG A 212 -12.65 -16.01 -13.87
N ASP A 213 -13.00 -15.11 -14.79
CA ASP A 213 -13.90 -15.41 -15.89
C ASP A 213 -13.22 -16.24 -17.00
N GLU A 214 -11.91 -16.03 -17.21
CA GLU A 214 -11.07 -16.87 -18.08
C GLU A 214 -11.01 -18.31 -17.56
N GLU A 215 -10.69 -18.52 -16.27
CA GLU A 215 -10.69 -19.86 -15.64
C GLU A 215 -12.03 -20.59 -15.79
N ARG A 216 -13.14 -19.88 -15.62
CA ARG A 216 -14.50 -20.42 -15.78
C ARG A 216 -14.78 -20.83 -17.23
N SER A 217 -14.30 -20.04 -18.20
CA SER A 217 -14.50 -20.31 -19.62
C SER A 217 -13.74 -21.54 -20.08
N TYR A 218 -12.47 -21.68 -19.67
CA TYR A 218 -11.67 -22.89 -19.92
C TYR A 218 -12.30 -24.15 -19.31
N SER A 219 -12.84 -24.04 -18.09
CA SER A 219 -13.50 -25.16 -17.40
C SER A 219 -14.77 -25.62 -18.12
N ARG A 220 -15.52 -24.71 -18.75
CA ARG A 220 -16.74 -25.03 -19.51
C ARG A 220 -16.46 -25.65 -20.88
N GLN A 221 -15.31 -25.36 -21.49
CA GLN A 221 -14.93 -25.87 -22.81
C GLN A 221 -14.29 -27.26 -22.80
N ARG A 222 -13.92 -27.82 -21.63
CA ARG A 222 -13.46 -29.21 -21.56
C ARG A 222 -14.60 -30.14 -22.01
N PRO A 223 -14.45 -30.88 -23.13
CA PRO A 223 -15.46 -31.85 -23.53
C PRO A 223 -15.58 -32.84 -22.37
N ARG A 224 -16.80 -33.06 -21.87
CA ARG A 224 -17.10 -34.21 -21.01
C ARG A 224 -16.73 -35.44 -21.84
N SER A 225 -15.54 -35.99 -21.64
CA SER A 225 -15.17 -37.23 -22.30
C SER A 225 -16.20 -38.25 -21.85
N SER A 226 -17.03 -38.63 -22.81
CA SER A 226 -18.10 -39.56 -22.62
C SER A 226 -17.44 -40.83 -22.12
N ARG A 227 -17.83 -41.20 -20.91
CA ARG A 227 -17.58 -42.49 -20.27
C ARG A 227 -18.03 -43.55 -21.27
N ARG A 228 -17.10 -44.04 -22.10
CA ARG A 228 -17.33 -45.09 -23.08
C ARG A 228 -17.70 -46.33 -22.26
N ARG A 229 -19.00 -46.64 -22.26
CA ARG A 229 -19.57 -47.83 -21.63
C ARG A 229 -18.78 -49.04 -22.11
N ARG A 230 -18.28 -49.82 -21.15
CA ARG A 230 -17.85 -51.20 -21.36
C ARG A 230 -19.04 -51.99 -21.92
N SER A 231 -18.82 -52.72 -23.00
CA SER A 231 -19.56 -53.92 -23.39
C SER A 231 -18.58 -55.07 -23.41
#